data_AF-H1FX91-F1
#
_entry.id   AF-H1FX91-F1
#
_cell.length_a   1.000
_cell.length_b   1.000
_cell.length_c   1.000
_cell.angle_alpha   90.00
_cell.angle_beta   90.00
_cell.angle_gamma   90.00
#
_symmetry.space_group_name_H-M   'P 1'
#
loop_
_entity.id
_entity.type
_entity.pdbx_description
1 polymer ?
#
loop_
_entity_poly.entity_id
_entity_poly.type
_entity_poly.pdbx_seq_one_letter_code
_entity_poly.pdbx_strand_id
1 'polypeptide(L)'
;MKELLKLTNDDYQTRGASYPKSLIPDSIAVEVKDDNVTIVFDFKNTSDSEALEWYEKSKECKVINKFKKDYDIAVSTSQDGDFEDDWQKLTVLLSKKDTSIVVAQEPKTKNPPQTTNSQTNAKSDDTGYVYCYILSTLEQRKAIDLTKHKTKLEKIIKEFFGDRLISVLFDQESYTLNLNESFEVAEKRRLGRLISEGSDLKQYVRKVIYNGNQDTSGQLFRLSPMKETKK
;
A
#
# COMPACT_ATOMS: atom_id res chain seq x y z
N MET A 1 -8.93 -12.29 -14.53
CA MET A 1 -8.07 -11.09 -14.54
C MET A 1 -8.79 -9.81 -14.96
N LYS A 2 -9.21 -9.62 -16.23
CA LYS A 2 -9.92 -8.38 -16.64
C LYS A 2 -11.18 -8.07 -15.82
N GLU A 3 -11.89 -9.09 -15.33
CA GLU A 3 -13.04 -8.88 -14.42
C GLU A 3 -12.64 -8.39 -13.02
N LEU A 4 -11.48 -8.81 -12.49
CA LEU A 4 -11.01 -8.36 -11.18
C LEU A 4 -10.57 -6.91 -11.23
N LEU A 5 -9.89 -6.48 -12.29
CA LEU A 5 -9.51 -5.07 -12.48
C LEU A 5 -10.73 -4.12 -12.57
N LYS A 6 -11.92 -4.63 -12.91
CA LYS A 6 -13.16 -3.83 -12.88
C LYS A 6 -13.68 -3.60 -11.46
N LEU A 7 -13.16 -4.33 -10.47
CA LEU A 7 -13.46 -4.10 -9.06
C LEU A 7 -12.73 -2.86 -8.54
N THR A 8 -11.65 -2.44 -9.20
CA THR A 8 -10.92 -1.23 -8.81
C THR A 8 -11.88 -0.06 -8.79
N ASN A 9 -12.01 0.55 -7.62
CA ASN A 9 -12.88 1.68 -7.40
C ASN A 9 -12.19 2.62 -6.41
N ASP A 10 -12.19 3.90 -6.72
CA ASP A 10 -11.79 4.95 -5.80
C ASP A 10 -13.09 5.64 -5.32
N ASP A 11 -13.94 4.88 -4.61
CA ASP A 11 -15.36 5.22 -4.36
C ASP A 11 -15.51 6.51 -3.54
N TYR A 12 -14.46 6.92 -2.82
CA TYR A 12 -14.38 8.24 -2.20
C TYR A 12 -14.58 9.38 -3.23
N GLN A 13 -14.10 9.23 -4.47
CA GLN A 13 -14.26 10.24 -5.52
C GLN A 13 -15.63 10.22 -6.21
N THR A 14 -16.32 9.08 -6.26
CA THR A 14 -17.61 8.92 -6.97
C THR A 14 -18.81 9.41 -6.16
N ARG A 15 -18.69 9.56 -4.83
CA ARG A 15 -19.76 10.03 -3.92
C ARG A 15 -19.79 11.53 -3.66
N GLY A 16 -19.11 12.32 -4.49
CA GLY A 16 -19.15 13.78 -4.39
C GLY A 16 -18.57 14.33 -3.07
N ALA A 17 -17.46 13.76 -2.60
CA ALA A 17 -16.77 14.16 -1.37
C ALA A 17 -17.56 13.98 -0.06
N SER A 18 -18.59 13.12 -0.06
CA SER A 18 -19.24 12.69 1.18
C SER A 18 -18.25 11.99 2.10
N TYR A 19 -18.31 12.27 3.40
CA TYR A 19 -17.47 11.59 4.39
C TYR A 19 -17.69 10.06 4.33
N PRO A 20 -16.63 9.25 4.50
CA PRO A 20 -16.70 7.80 4.56
C PRO A 20 -17.80 7.28 5.49
N LYS A 21 -18.50 6.24 5.06
CA LYS A 21 -19.57 5.61 5.84
C LYS A 21 -19.10 4.25 6.32
N SER A 22 -19.40 3.95 7.58
CA SER A 22 -19.23 2.61 8.14
C SER A 22 -19.91 1.56 7.25
N LEU A 23 -19.35 0.35 7.23
CA LEU A 23 -19.85 -0.82 6.50
C LEU A 23 -19.86 -0.68 4.97
N ILE A 24 -19.13 0.28 4.41
CA ILE A 24 -19.00 0.42 2.96
C ILE A 24 -17.55 0.76 2.64
N PRO A 25 -16.86 0.00 1.75
CA PRO A 25 -15.48 0.32 1.43
C PRO A 25 -15.39 1.66 0.73
N ASP A 26 -14.44 2.48 1.17
CA ASP A 26 -14.07 3.76 0.59
C ASP A 26 -13.27 3.60 -0.69
N SER A 27 -12.44 2.56 -0.74
CA SER A 27 -11.63 2.23 -1.90
C SER A 27 -11.54 0.72 -2.08
N ILE A 28 -11.38 0.33 -3.33
CA ILE A 28 -11.04 -1.04 -3.73
C ILE A 28 -9.84 -0.91 -4.67
N ALA A 29 -8.67 -1.33 -4.20
CA ALA A 29 -7.48 -1.42 -5.03
C ALA A 29 -7.28 -2.86 -5.52
N VAL A 30 -6.85 -3.02 -6.76
CA VAL A 30 -6.51 -4.34 -7.32
C VAL A 30 -5.12 -4.25 -7.91
N GLU A 31 -4.21 -5.03 -7.36
CA GLU A 31 -2.84 -5.17 -7.84
C GLU A 31 -2.66 -6.58 -8.41
N VAL A 32 -2.09 -6.65 -9.61
CA VAL A 32 -1.74 -7.91 -10.27
C VAL A 32 -0.23 -7.97 -10.37
N LYS A 33 0.38 -8.96 -9.72
CA LYS A 33 1.83 -9.20 -9.74
C LYS A 33 2.07 -10.67 -10.04
N ASP A 34 2.64 -10.94 -11.20
CA ASP A 34 2.94 -12.29 -11.68
C ASP A 34 1.71 -13.21 -11.62
N ASP A 35 1.79 -14.27 -10.80
CA ASP A 35 0.73 -15.26 -10.57
C ASP A 35 -0.16 -14.92 -9.36
N ASN A 36 0.05 -13.78 -8.71
CA ASN A 36 -0.72 -13.32 -7.56
C ASN A 36 -1.58 -12.10 -7.88
N VAL A 37 -2.74 -12.03 -7.23
CA VAL A 37 -3.65 -10.89 -7.29
C VAL A 37 -3.99 -10.47 -5.88
N THR A 38 -3.70 -9.22 -5.55
CA THR A 38 -4.06 -8.64 -4.26
C THR A 38 -5.20 -7.66 -4.46
N ILE A 39 -6.27 -7.83 -3.71
CA ILE A 39 -7.42 -6.94 -3.71
C ILE A 39 -7.54 -6.36 -2.30
N VAL A 40 -7.54 -5.03 -2.20
CA VAL A 40 -7.55 -4.33 -0.92
C VAL A 40 -8.81 -3.49 -0.84
N PHE A 41 -9.57 -3.67 0.23
CA PHE A 41 -10.74 -2.88 0.57
C PHE A 41 -10.40 -2.02 1.78
N ASP A 42 -10.50 -0.71 1.65
CA ASP A 42 -10.32 0.22 2.77
C ASP A 42 -11.69 0.63 3.31
N PHE A 43 -11.88 0.55 4.61
CA PHE A 43 -13.08 0.99 5.32
C PHE A 43 -12.73 2.03 6.35
N LYS A 44 -13.63 2.99 6.56
CA LYS A 44 -13.61 3.87 7.72
C LYS A 44 -14.67 3.51 8.75
N ASN A 45 -14.39 3.71 10.03
CA ASN A 45 -15.34 3.49 11.13
C ASN A 45 -15.97 2.08 11.08
N THR A 46 -15.17 1.06 10.81
CA THR A 46 -15.62 -0.32 10.60
C THR A 46 -14.64 -1.26 11.27
N SER A 47 -15.14 -2.21 12.04
CA SER A 47 -14.32 -3.23 12.71
C SER A 47 -13.91 -4.38 11.78
N ASP A 48 -12.98 -5.23 12.23
CA ASP A 48 -12.57 -6.46 11.54
C ASP A 48 -13.77 -7.36 11.16
N SER A 49 -14.65 -7.63 12.13
CA SER A 49 -15.78 -8.53 11.97
C SER A 49 -16.81 -7.96 10.99
N GLU A 50 -17.05 -6.67 11.04
CA GLU A 50 -17.95 -5.95 10.15
C GLU A 50 -17.42 -5.90 8.70
N ALA A 51 -16.12 -5.68 8.51
CA ALA A 51 -15.50 -5.71 7.19
C ALA A 51 -15.61 -7.10 6.55
N LEU A 52 -15.39 -8.16 7.33
CA LEU A 52 -15.57 -9.55 6.88
C LEU A 52 -17.03 -9.85 6.54
N GLU A 53 -17.98 -9.48 7.41
CA GLU A 53 -19.41 -9.70 7.17
C GLU A 53 -19.89 -8.98 5.90
N TRP A 54 -19.42 -7.74 5.68
CA TRP A 54 -19.68 -7.01 4.44
C TRP A 54 -19.13 -7.79 3.25
N TYR A 55 -17.86 -8.22 3.31
CA TYR A 55 -17.20 -8.90 2.21
C TYR A 55 -17.96 -10.17 1.80
N GLU A 56 -18.34 -11.01 2.77
CA GLU A 56 -19.08 -12.25 2.50
C GLU A 56 -20.40 -12.02 1.77
N LYS A 57 -21.07 -10.90 2.03
CA LYS A 57 -22.36 -10.52 1.39
C LYS A 57 -22.20 -9.72 0.10
N SER A 58 -21.00 -9.19 -0.16
CA SER A 58 -20.70 -8.27 -1.25
C SER A 58 -20.85 -8.89 -2.65
N LYS A 59 -21.04 -8.05 -3.67
CA LYS A 59 -20.99 -8.49 -5.09
C LYS A 59 -19.55 -8.81 -5.50
N GLU A 60 -18.57 -8.15 -4.88
CA GLU A 60 -17.14 -8.29 -5.10
C GLU A 60 -16.68 -9.70 -4.72
N CYS A 61 -17.08 -10.21 -3.55
CA CYS A 61 -16.83 -11.59 -3.15
C CYS A 61 -17.40 -12.59 -4.14
N LYS A 62 -18.59 -12.34 -4.71
CA LYS A 62 -19.15 -13.21 -5.78
C LYS A 62 -18.28 -13.20 -7.04
N VAL A 63 -17.73 -12.05 -7.44
CA VAL A 63 -16.81 -11.95 -8.59
C VAL A 63 -15.51 -12.67 -8.30
N ILE A 64 -14.91 -12.43 -7.13
CA ILE A 64 -13.66 -13.06 -6.69
C ILE A 64 -13.80 -14.58 -6.60
N ASN A 65 -14.91 -15.07 -6.06
CA ASN A 65 -15.16 -16.50 -5.91
C ASN A 65 -15.24 -17.27 -7.24
N LYS A 66 -15.47 -16.61 -8.38
CA LYS A 66 -15.38 -17.25 -9.70
C LYS A 66 -13.98 -17.78 -10.01
N PHE A 67 -12.95 -17.24 -9.35
CA PHE A 67 -11.54 -17.61 -9.56
C PHE A 67 -11.08 -18.75 -8.64
N LYS A 68 -11.90 -19.21 -7.68
CA LYS A 68 -11.54 -20.30 -6.73
C LYS A 68 -11.10 -21.60 -7.38
N LYS A 69 -11.51 -21.85 -8.63
CA LYS A 69 -11.09 -23.04 -9.37
C LYS A 69 -9.59 -23.05 -9.64
N ASP A 70 -9.06 -21.90 -10.04
CA ASP A 70 -7.68 -21.77 -10.53
C ASP A 70 -6.76 -21.04 -9.54
N TYR A 71 -7.33 -20.51 -8.44
CA TYR A 71 -6.62 -19.76 -7.42
C TYR A 71 -7.00 -20.25 -6.02
N ASP A 72 -6.03 -20.27 -5.12
CA ASP A 72 -6.26 -20.25 -3.68
C ASP A 72 -6.55 -18.82 -3.24
N ILE A 73 -7.52 -18.66 -2.34
CA ILE A 73 -8.01 -17.35 -1.90
C ILE A 73 -7.86 -17.24 -0.39
N ALA A 74 -7.00 -16.33 0.05
CA ALA A 74 -6.83 -15.96 1.45
C ALA A 74 -7.48 -14.60 1.71
N VAL A 75 -8.15 -14.47 2.87
CA VAL A 75 -8.76 -13.21 3.31
C VAL A 75 -8.17 -12.87 4.68
N SER A 76 -7.75 -11.63 4.86
CA SER A 76 -7.24 -11.12 6.14
C SER A 76 -7.73 -9.69 6.37
N THR A 77 -7.72 -9.28 7.63
CA THR A 77 -8.04 -7.91 8.02
C THR A 77 -6.91 -7.32 8.86
N SER A 78 -6.76 -6.00 8.82
CA SER A 78 -5.79 -5.26 9.63
C SER A 78 -6.28 -3.84 9.90
N GLN A 79 -6.17 -3.38 11.14
CA GLN A 79 -6.45 -2.00 11.50
C GLN A 79 -5.37 -1.06 10.90
N ASP A 80 -5.82 0.01 10.26
CA ASP A 80 -5.02 1.02 9.55
C ASP A 80 -5.23 2.44 10.15
N GLY A 81 -5.79 2.52 11.37
CA GLY A 81 -6.11 3.76 12.09
C GLY A 81 -5.55 3.79 13.51
N ASP A 82 -5.28 5.01 14.02
CA ASP A 82 -4.70 5.24 15.36
C ASP A 82 -5.67 4.89 16.50
N PHE A 83 -6.96 4.78 16.19
CA PHE A 83 -8.04 4.41 17.10
C PHE A 83 -8.74 3.16 16.60
N GLU A 84 -9.26 2.35 17.52
CA GLU A 84 -10.10 1.19 17.20
C GLU A 84 -11.20 1.59 16.20
N ASP A 85 -11.38 0.78 15.18
CA ASP A 85 -12.34 0.95 14.07
C ASP A 85 -12.17 2.19 13.17
N ASP A 86 -11.22 3.10 13.40
CA ASP A 86 -11.08 4.33 12.59
C ASP A 86 -10.82 4.02 11.12
N TRP A 87 -9.82 3.18 10.85
CA TRP A 87 -9.57 2.64 9.52
C TRP A 87 -9.30 1.15 9.59
N GLN A 88 -9.91 0.42 8.67
CA GLN A 88 -9.83 -1.01 8.62
C GLN A 88 -9.58 -1.46 7.19
N LYS A 89 -8.60 -2.32 7.02
CA LYS A 89 -8.26 -2.91 5.73
C LYS A 89 -8.73 -4.35 5.69
N LEU A 90 -9.36 -4.74 4.60
CA LEU A 90 -9.61 -6.13 4.25
C LEU A 90 -8.82 -6.47 2.99
N THR A 91 -7.96 -7.48 3.08
CA THR A 91 -7.11 -7.92 1.98
C THR A 91 -7.55 -9.28 1.51
N VAL A 92 -7.73 -9.42 0.21
CA VAL A 92 -7.99 -10.70 -0.45
C VAL A 92 -6.82 -11.00 -1.38
N LEU A 93 -6.09 -12.05 -1.07
CA LEU A 93 -4.98 -12.54 -1.88
C LEU A 93 -5.45 -13.76 -2.67
N LEU A 94 -5.35 -13.68 -3.99
CA LEU A 94 -5.52 -14.82 -4.89
C LEU A 94 -4.14 -15.28 -5.35
N SER A 95 -3.78 -16.50 -5.01
CA SER A 95 -2.56 -17.16 -5.47
C SER A 95 -2.91 -18.25 -6.46
N LYS A 96 -2.35 -18.17 -7.67
CA LYS A 96 -2.65 -19.14 -8.72
C LYS A 96 -2.24 -20.52 -8.24
N LYS A 97 -3.15 -21.48 -8.40
CA LYS A 97 -2.84 -22.89 -8.18
C LYS A 97 -1.87 -23.32 -9.26
N ASP A 98 -0.74 -23.87 -8.87
CA ASP A 98 0.14 -24.55 -9.81
C ASP A 98 -0.66 -25.62 -10.53
N THR A 99 -0.95 -25.38 -11.82
CA THR A 99 -1.74 -26.30 -12.63
C THR A 99 -0.83 -27.42 -13.11
N SER A 100 -0.38 -28.25 -12.18
CA SER A 100 0.15 -29.58 -12.50
C SER A 100 -1.02 -30.56 -12.52
N ILE A 101 -1.53 -30.88 -13.71
CA ILE A 101 -2.40 -32.05 -13.89
C ILE A 101 -1.74 -32.84 -15.03
N VAL A 102 -1.17 -34.03 -14.78
CA VAL A 102 -1.92 -35.28 -14.65
C VAL A 102 -1.37 -36.23 -13.57
N VAL A 103 -2.29 -36.61 -12.68
CA VAL A 103 -2.52 -37.90 -12.01
C VAL A 103 -1.52 -39.05 -12.28
N ALA A 104 -0.86 -39.52 -11.21
CA ALA A 104 -0.73 -40.95 -10.88
C ALA A 104 -0.41 -41.14 -9.39
N GLN A 105 -1.39 -41.73 -8.68
CA GLN A 105 -1.35 -42.53 -7.45
C GLN A 105 -0.16 -42.43 -6.47
N GLU A 106 -0.52 -42.07 -5.24
CA GLU A 106 0.13 -42.35 -3.94
C GLU A 106 0.71 -43.79 -3.79
N PRO A 107 1.72 -44.07 -2.91
CA PRO A 107 1.62 -43.72 -1.47
C PRO A 107 2.91 -43.44 -0.66
N LYS A 108 2.72 -42.68 0.44
CA LYS A 108 3.38 -42.70 1.79
C LYS A 108 4.93 -42.58 1.82
N THR A 109 5.57 -41.76 2.68
CA THR A 109 5.68 -41.95 4.14
C THR A 109 6.48 -40.78 4.79
N LYS A 110 6.01 -40.29 5.96
CA LYS A 110 6.72 -39.77 7.18
C LYS A 110 8.04 -38.95 7.07
N ASN A 111 7.93 -37.62 7.30
CA ASN A 111 8.60 -36.72 8.28
C ASN A 111 10.15 -36.75 8.60
N PRO A 112 10.72 -35.62 9.10
CA PRO A 112 11.96 -34.91 8.66
C PRO A 112 13.15 -35.15 9.65
N PRO A 113 14.20 -34.30 9.82
CA PRO A 113 14.68 -33.08 9.12
C PRO A 113 16.21 -33.06 8.81
N GLN A 114 16.72 -32.15 7.97
CA GLN A 114 18.08 -31.63 8.16
C GLN A 114 18.41 -30.31 7.43
N THR A 115 18.83 -29.36 8.26
CA THR A 115 19.57 -28.13 8.01
C THR A 115 20.85 -28.39 7.21
N THR A 116 21.13 -27.59 6.19
CA THR A 116 22.51 -27.37 5.73
C THR A 116 22.67 -25.95 5.21
N ASN A 117 23.60 -25.24 5.85
CA ASN A 117 24.15 -23.98 5.39
C ASN A 117 24.83 -24.18 4.05
N SER A 118 24.60 -23.28 3.11
CA SER A 118 25.49 -23.06 1.97
C SER A 118 25.54 -21.58 1.67
N GLN A 119 26.60 -20.94 2.15
CA GLN A 119 27.08 -19.67 1.63
C GLN A 119 27.52 -19.88 0.17
N THR A 120 26.95 -19.09 -0.74
CA THR A 120 27.57 -18.80 -2.03
C THR A 120 27.54 -17.29 -2.24
N ASN A 121 28.72 -16.74 -2.51
CA ASN A 121 28.97 -15.33 -2.81
C ASN A 121 28.77 -15.04 -4.31
N ALA A 122 28.34 -13.80 -4.60
CA ALA A 122 28.30 -13.08 -5.87
C ALA A 122 27.13 -13.42 -6.81
N LYS A 123 26.35 -12.48 -7.37
CA LYS A 123 26.54 -11.05 -7.68
C LYS A 123 25.24 -10.26 -7.42
N SER A 124 25.43 -8.96 -7.21
CA SER A 124 24.45 -7.89 -7.03
C SER A 124 23.35 -7.86 -8.10
N ASP A 125 22.11 -7.75 -7.64
CA ASP A 125 21.06 -6.92 -8.25
C ASP A 125 20.21 -6.38 -7.10
N ASP A 126 20.73 -5.34 -6.45
CA ASP A 126 20.01 -4.57 -5.43
C ASP A 126 18.92 -3.76 -6.12
N THR A 127 17.84 -4.43 -6.51
CA THR A 127 16.63 -3.81 -7.04
C THR A 127 15.66 -3.57 -5.90
N GLY A 128 16.10 -2.78 -4.92
CA GLY A 128 15.23 -2.24 -3.89
C GLY A 128 14.03 -1.50 -4.50
N TYR A 129 12.97 -1.36 -3.71
CA TYR A 129 11.75 -0.68 -4.09
C TYR A 129 11.98 0.84 -4.07
N VAL A 130 11.75 1.48 -5.21
CA VAL A 130 11.94 2.93 -5.38
C VAL A 130 10.59 3.66 -5.33
N TYR A 131 10.45 4.60 -4.39
CA TYR A 131 9.26 5.44 -4.25
C TYR A 131 9.64 6.91 -4.36
N CYS A 132 9.10 7.60 -5.36
CA CYS A 132 9.26 9.05 -5.51
C CYS A 132 8.02 9.75 -4.97
N TYR A 133 8.20 10.62 -3.99
CA TYR A 133 7.15 11.45 -3.39
C TYR A 133 7.34 12.90 -3.79
N ILE A 134 6.26 13.55 -4.17
CA ILE A 134 6.25 14.97 -4.52
C ILE A 134 5.28 15.72 -3.61
N LEU A 135 5.59 16.98 -3.31
CA LEU A 135 4.67 17.89 -2.61
C LEU A 135 3.29 17.90 -3.28
N SER A 136 2.23 17.86 -2.47
CA SER A 136 0.87 17.61 -2.95
C SER A 136 0.39 18.70 -3.91
N THR A 137 0.54 19.98 -3.58
CA THR A 137 -0.02 21.11 -4.34
C THR A 137 1.01 21.93 -5.11
N LEU A 138 0.54 22.73 -6.08
CA LEU A 138 1.40 23.67 -6.81
C LEU A 138 1.88 24.82 -5.91
N GLU A 139 1.06 25.29 -4.96
CA GLU A 139 1.51 26.33 -4.02
C GLU A 139 2.64 25.81 -3.14
N GLN A 140 2.58 24.56 -2.69
CA GLN A 140 3.64 23.94 -1.89
C GLN A 140 4.94 23.83 -2.67
N ARG A 141 4.88 23.36 -3.92
CA ARG A 141 6.04 23.31 -4.83
C ARG A 141 6.70 24.67 -5.03
N LYS A 142 5.92 25.76 -5.02
CA LYS A 142 6.44 27.13 -5.10
C LYS A 142 6.98 27.68 -3.78
N ALA A 143 6.46 27.21 -2.65
CA ALA A 143 6.71 27.80 -1.32
C ALA A 143 7.72 27.03 -0.47
N ILE A 144 7.95 25.74 -0.77
CA ILE A 144 8.75 24.84 0.05
C ILE A 144 9.92 24.34 -0.79
N ASP A 145 11.12 24.49 -0.24
CA ASP A 145 12.32 23.85 -0.75
C ASP A 145 12.73 22.74 0.23
N LEU A 146 12.41 21.49 -0.11
CA LEU A 146 12.66 20.34 0.76
C LEU A 146 14.15 20.14 1.07
N THR A 147 15.06 20.64 0.24
CA THR A 147 16.51 20.56 0.51
C THR A 147 16.89 21.33 1.78
N LYS A 148 16.14 22.39 2.12
CA LYS A 148 16.31 23.16 3.37
C LYS A 148 15.83 22.41 4.62
N HIS A 149 15.02 21.37 4.44
CA HIS A 149 14.49 20.53 5.51
C HIS A 149 15.18 19.16 5.58
N LYS A 150 16.16 18.90 4.71
CA LYS A 150 16.84 17.60 4.52
C LYS A 150 17.22 16.93 5.84
N THR A 151 17.93 17.61 6.74
CA THR A 151 18.41 17.00 7.99
C THR A 151 17.27 16.49 8.87
N LYS A 152 16.19 17.27 9.03
CA LYS A 152 15.03 16.86 9.84
C LYS A 152 14.26 15.72 9.16
N LEU A 153 14.06 15.81 7.84
CA LEU A 153 13.36 14.81 7.06
C LEU A 153 14.12 13.48 7.02
N GLU A 154 15.42 13.51 6.79
CA GLU A 154 16.29 12.33 6.83
C GLU A 154 16.24 11.65 8.19
N LYS A 155 16.26 12.41 9.28
CA LYS A 155 16.15 11.84 10.64
C LYS A 155 14.84 11.07 10.80
N ILE A 156 13.71 11.70 10.47
CA ILE A 156 12.37 11.08 10.57
C ILE A 156 12.30 9.81 9.72
N ILE A 157 12.77 9.87 8.47
CA ILE A 157 12.73 8.75 7.53
C ILE A 157 13.63 7.60 8.02
N LYS A 158 14.85 7.89 8.51
CA LYS A 158 15.76 6.89 9.07
C LYS A 158 15.19 6.23 10.32
N GLU A 159 14.61 7.01 11.24
CA GLU A 159 13.97 6.48 12.44
C GLU A 159 12.74 5.62 12.10
N PHE A 160 11.98 6.00 11.06
CA PHE A 160 10.79 5.28 10.65
C PHE A 160 11.10 3.93 9.99
N PHE A 161 12.07 3.89 9.07
CA PHE A 161 12.38 2.69 8.31
C PHE A 161 13.49 1.83 8.90
N GLY A 162 14.40 2.41 9.71
CA GLY A 162 15.56 1.71 10.24
C GLY A 162 16.37 1.03 9.13
N ASP A 163 16.64 -0.26 9.31
CA ASP A 163 17.43 -1.09 8.39
C ASP A 163 16.74 -1.36 7.04
N ARG A 164 15.46 -0.98 6.89
CA ARG A 164 14.71 -1.12 5.63
C ARG A 164 15.12 -0.06 4.61
N LEU A 165 15.69 1.06 5.07
CA LEU A 165 16.09 2.17 4.21
C LEU A 165 17.47 1.92 3.61
N ILE A 166 17.53 1.69 2.30
CA ILE A 166 18.79 1.65 1.55
C ILE A 166 19.31 3.07 1.37
N SER A 167 18.47 3.97 0.84
CA SER A 167 18.84 5.37 0.64
C SER A 167 17.63 6.29 0.55
N VAL A 168 17.88 7.58 0.81
CA VAL A 168 16.91 8.66 0.57
C VAL A 168 17.61 9.81 -0.14
N LEU A 169 16.95 10.32 -1.18
CA LEU A 169 17.41 11.48 -1.95
C LEU A 169 16.36 12.59 -1.88
N PHE A 170 16.80 13.84 -1.83
CA PHE A 170 15.92 15.02 -1.79
C PHE A 170 16.23 15.95 -2.94
N ASP A 171 15.17 16.38 -3.62
CA ASP A 171 15.15 17.52 -4.52
C ASP A 171 14.32 18.64 -3.88
N GLN A 172 14.17 19.78 -4.55
CA GLN A 172 13.40 20.91 -4.00
C GLN A 172 11.93 20.55 -3.73
N GLU A 173 11.31 19.74 -4.59
CA GLU A 173 9.87 19.45 -4.54
C GLU A 173 9.54 18.01 -4.15
N SER A 174 10.55 17.14 -4.09
CA SER A 174 10.38 15.70 -3.93
C SER A 174 11.43 15.05 -3.06
N TYR A 175 11.12 13.85 -2.58
CA TYR A 175 12.10 12.92 -2.07
C TYR A 175 11.89 11.54 -2.68
N THR A 176 12.98 10.80 -2.85
CA THR A 176 12.96 9.43 -3.36
C THR A 176 13.51 8.49 -2.31
N LEU A 177 12.74 7.47 -1.96
CA LEU A 177 13.12 6.40 -1.05
C LEU A 177 13.55 5.18 -1.87
N ASN A 178 14.67 4.58 -1.50
CA ASN A 178 15.05 3.24 -1.92
C ASN A 178 15.01 2.33 -0.68
N LEU A 179 14.21 1.27 -0.74
CA LEU A 179 13.97 0.35 0.37
C LEU A 179 14.31 -1.09 -0.05
N ASN A 180 14.82 -1.90 0.86
CA ASN A 180 15.08 -3.33 0.58
C ASN A 180 13.80 -4.19 0.62
N GLU A 181 12.67 -3.61 1.03
CA GLU A 181 11.36 -4.25 1.06
C GLU A 181 10.22 -3.30 0.62
N SER A 182 9.04 -3.85 0.40
CA SER A 182 7.89 -3.08 -0.09
C SER A 182 7.37 -2.10 0.96
N PHE A 183 7.04 -0.88 0.52
CA PHE A 183 6.45 0.16 1.35
C PHE A 183 4.93 0.05 1.29
N GLU A 184 4.33 -0.50 2.35
CA GLU A 184 2.89 -0.68 2.42
C GLU A 184 2.16 0.67 2.48
N VAL A 185 0.93 0.73 1.96
CA VAL A 185 0.16 1.98 1.86
C VAL A 185 -0.08 2.65 3.22
N ALA A 186 -0.29 1.85 4.28
CA ALA A 186 -0.45 2.31 5.66
C ALA A 186 0.78 3.10 6.14
N GLU A 187 1.96 2.57 5.85
CA GLU A 187 3.22 3.17 6.24
C GLU A 187 3.50 4.49 5.50
N LYS A 188 2.97 4.65 4.27
CA LYS A 188 3.06 5.90 3.48
C LYS A 188 2.36 7.06 4.20
N ARG A 189 1.17 6.79 4.75
CA ARG A 189 0.38 7.79 5.48
C ARG A 189 1.03 8.12 6.82
N ARG A 190 1.49 7.10 7.55
CA ARG A 190 2.20 7.28 8.82
C ARG A 190 3.48 8.10 8.66
N LEU A 191 4.28 7.82 7.63
CA LEU A 191 5.46 8.62 7.32
C LEU A 191 5.09 10.07 6.98
N GLY A 192 4.06 10.28 6.14
CA GLY A 192 3.58 11.63 5.80
C GLY A 192 3.19 12.44 7.03
N ARG A 193 2.55 11.81 8.02
CA ARG A 193 2.18 12.45 9.29
C ARG A 193 3.37 12.72 10.18
N LEU A 194 4.30 11.77 10.32
CA LEU A 194 5.54 11.98 11.09
C LEU A 194 6.36 13.12 10.51
N ILE A 195 6.43 13.24 9.18
CA ILE A 195 7.06 14.38 8.53
C ILE A 195 6.28 15.67 8.86
N SER A 196 4.95 15.66 8.76
CA SER A 196 4.13 16.83 9.12
C SER A 196 4.35 17.29 10.56
N GLU A 197 4.35 16.37 11.52
CA GLU A 197 4.40 16.67 12.96
C GLU A 197 5.83 16.89 13.48
N GLY A 198 6.79 16.14 12.94
CA GLY A 198 8.20 16.17 13.34
C GLY A 198 9.05 17.20 12.57
N SER A 199 8.45 17.93 11.63
CA SER A 199 9.12 19.00 10.88
C SER A 199 8.35 20.33 10.95
N ASP A 200 8.98 21.38 10.42
CA ASP A 200 8.37 22.71 10.34
C ASP A 200 7.35 22.83 9.18
N LEU A 201 7.02 21.70 8.54
CA LEU A 201 6.14 21.63 7.37
C LEU A 201 4.66 21.48 7.74
N LYS A 202 4.32 21.25 9.02
CA LYS A 202 2.94 21.14 9.53
C LYS A 202 2.02 22.27 9.06
N GLN A 203 2.55 23.48 8.96
CA GLN A 203 1.81 24.66 8.54
C GLN A 203 1.31 24.58 7.08
N TYR A 204 2.01 23.82 6.23
CA TYR A 204 1.64 23.61 4.84
C TYR A 204 0.64 22.48 4.67
N VAL A 205 0.62 21.55 5.61
CA VAL A 205 -0.36 20.46 5.66
C VAL A 205 -1.77 20.98 5.90
N ARG A 206 -1.94 21.95 6.81
CA ARG A 206 -3.25 22.56 7.11
C ARG A 206 -3.84 23.37 5.94
N LYS A 207 -3.01 23.70 4.95
CA LYS A 207 -3.37 24.49 3.76
C LYS A 207 -3.64 23.62 2.53
N VAL A 208 -3.52 22.30 2.64
CA VAL A 208 -3.79 21.40 1.53
C VAL A 208 -5.28 21.46 1.25
N ILE A 209 -5.61 21.86 0.03
CA ILE A 209 -6.96 21.79 -0.52
C ILE A 209 -6.92 20.71 -1.59
N TYR A 210 -7.54 19.58 -1.32
CA TYR A 210 -7.68 18.49 -2.29
C TYR A 210 -9.05 18.64 -2.97
N ASN A 211 -9.05 18.80 -4.30
CA ASN A 211 -10.27 18.96 -5.09
C ASN A 211 -11.24 20.04 -4.58
N GLY A 212 -10.72 21.16 -4.07
CA GLY A 212 -11.53 22.27 -3.55
C GLY A 212 -11.94 22.15 -2.07
N ASN A 213 -11.65 21.03 -1.40
CA ASN A 213 -11.92 20.83 0.02
C ASN A 213 -10.63 20.74 0.85
N GLN A 214 -10.66 21.25 2.08
CA GLN A 214 -9.51 21.15 2.98
C GLN A 214 -9.21 19.68 3.29
N ASP A 215 -7.97 19.25 3.04
CA ASP A 215 -7.49 17.91 3.35
C ASP A 215 -7.33 17.76 4.87
N THR A 216 -8.21 16.97 5.48
CA THR A 216 -8.19 16.65 6.91
C THR A 216 -7.27 15.47 7.24
N SER A 217 -6.81 14.71 6.23
CA SER A 217 -5.84 13.62 6.40
C SER A 217 -4.42 14.14 6.61
N GLY A 218 -4.18 15.38 6.23
CA GLY A 218 -2.93 16.08 6.48
C GLY A 218 -1.76 15.57 5.63
N GLN A 219 -2.01 15.18 4.38
CA GLN A 219 -0.97 14.61 3.52
C GLN A 219 -0.15 15.70 2.82
N LEU A 220 1.13 15.80 3.20
CA LEU A 220 2.08 16.74 2.60
C LEU A 220 2.61 16.28 1.23
N PHE A 221 2.60 14.96 0.98
CA PHE A 221 3.19 14.37 -0.21
C PHE A 221 2.25 13.35 -0.85
N ARG A 222 2.40 13.19 -2.17
CA ARG A 222 1.79 12.12 -2.95
C ARG A 222 2.85 11.35 -3.73
N LEU A 223 2.55 10.10 -4.06
CA LEU A 223 3.41 9.32 -4.95
C LEU A 223 3.43 9.97 -6.34
N SER A 224 4.63 10.21 -6.88
CA SER A 224 4.78 10.57 -8.28
C SER A 224 4.55 9.32 -9.12
N PRO A 225 3.78 9.40 -10.22
CA PRO A 225 3.80 8.35 -11.22
C PRO A 225 5.24 8.10 -11.63
N MET A 226 5.65 6.85 -11.72
CA MET A 226 6.96 6.49 -12.26
C MET A 226 6.95 6.98 -13.71
N LYS A 227 7.67 8.07 -14.00
CA LYS A 227 7.86 8.50 -15.39
C LYS A 227 8.73 7.44 -16.01
N GLU A 228 8.19 6.65 -16.92
CA GLU A 228 9.01 5.82 -17.80
C GLU A 228 10.06 6.74 -18.43
N THR A 229 11.31 6.53 -18.05
CA THR A 229 12.43 7.10 -18.78
C THR A 229 12.35 6.50 -20.17
N LYS A 230 11.79 7.28 -21.11
CA LYS A 230 11.93 6.99 -22.53
C LYS A 230 13.43 6.93 -22.79
N LYS A 231 13.92 5.71 -23.04
CA LYS A 231 15.25 5.47 -23.60
C LYS A 231 15.36 6.14 -24.96
#